data_AF-A0A6V7LYU8-F1
#
_entry.id   AF-A0A6V7LYU8-F1
#
_cell.length_a   1.000
_cell.length_b   1.000
_cell.length_c   1.000
_cell.angle_alpha   90.00
_cell.angle_beta   90.00
_cell.angle_gamma   90.00
#
_symmetry.space_group_name_H-M   'P 1'
#
loop_
_entity.id
_entity.type
_entity.pdbx_description
1 polymer ?
#
loop_
_entity_poly.entity_id
_entity_poly.type
_entity_poly.pdbx_seq_one_letter_code
_entity_poly.pdbx_strand_id
1 'polypeptide(L)'
;HAIVNRDINSADSSTGISPLQVAVEAGNLPIIQQLINAQASREHLDWNANTVYHYAAATNKEIIFALGSDLPETLNSRNSSGQTPLHVACQKDKPDCVKALLMIGADVNMSATESTRNCPSYVGDYLNTKPNSLLAEDMKFGGTPLHWSSSREVVNALIEMNCDIDAVNFDGRTALHIMVMRKRLECVVALLSHMASVNIVDSEGNTPLHLAVKKGGTLSIVQ
;
A
#
# COMPACT_ATOMS: atom_id res chain seq x y z
N HIS A 1 -31.43 0.98 -18.15
CA HIS A 1 -32.32 2.10 -17.76
C HIS A 1 -31.54 3.41 -17.88
N ALA A 2 -31.97 4.33 -18.77
CA ALA A 2 -31.22 5.54 -19.12
C ALA A 2 -30.89 6.47 -17.94
N ILE A 3 -31.69 6.45 -16.87
CA ILE A 3 -31.46 7.24 -15.65
C ILE A 3 -30.26 6.68 -14.86
N VAL A 4 -30.13 5.35 -14.76
CA VAL A 4 -29.03 4.70 -14.04
C VAL A 4 -27.68 4.97 -14.70
N ASN A 5 -27.63 5.01 -16.04
CA ASN A 5 -26.40 5.34 -16.77
C ASN A 5 -26.03 6.83 -16.69
N ARG A 6 -26.99 7.73 -16.45
CA ARG A 6 -26.71 9.17 -16.39
C ARG A 6 -25.93 9.55 -15.13
N ASP A 7 -26.27 8.91 -14.02
CA ASP A 7 -25.72 9.25 -12.70
C ASP A 7 -24.79 8.12 -12.17
N ILE A 8 -24.34 7.20 -13.04
CA ILE A 8 -23.51 6.03 -12.66
C ILE A 8 -22.15 6.42 -12.05
N ASN A 9 -21.67 7.62 -12.36
CA ASN A 9 -20.42 8.19 -11.86
C ASN A 9 -20.67 9.37 -10.90
N SER A 10 -21.89 9.55 -10.39
CA SER A 10 -22.18 10.65 -9.47
C SER A 10 -21.39 10.47 -8.18
N ALA A 11 -20.41 11.33 -7.94
CA ALA A 11 -19.65 11.32 -6.70
C ALA A 11 -20.51 11.77 -5.52
N ASP A 12 -20.33 11.10 -4.38
CA ASP A 12 -20.90 11.52 -3.11
C ASP A 12 -20.39 12.92 -2.72
N SER A 13 -21.31 13.79 -2.28
CA SER A 13 -21.00 15.19 -1.99
C SER A 13 -20.12 15.40 -0.75
N SER A 14 -19.98 14.39 0.11
CA SER A 14 -19.26 14.48 1.39
C SER A 14 -17.90 13.80 1.40
N THR A 15 -17.65 12.90 0.44
CA THR A 15 -16.41 12.12 0.37
C THR A 15 -15.80 12.10 -1.03
N GLY A 16 -16.59 12.46 -2.05
CA GLY A 16 -16.19 12.35 -3.45
C GLY A 16 -16.20 10.92 -3.98
N ILE A 17 -16.74 9.94 -3.25
CA ILE A 17 -16.69 8.52 -3.63
C ILE A 17 -17.74 8.22 -4.72
N SER A 18 -17.35 7.45 -5.74
CA SER A 18 -18.24 6.98 -6.80
C SER A 18 -19.07 5.76 -6.38
N PRO A 19 -20.21 5.48 -7.03
CA PRO A 19 -21.03 4.31 -6.74
C PRO A 19 -20.26 2.99 -6.88
N LEU A 20 -19.31 2.91 -7.82
CA LEU A 20 -18.43 1.76 -7.99
C LEU A 20 -17.49 1.56 -6.80
N GLN A 21 -16.87 2.63 -6.30
CA GLN A 21 -16.00 2.55 -5.12
C GLN A 21 -16.79 2.14 -3.86
N VAL A 22 -18.02 2.64 -3.68
CA VAL A 22 -18.90 2.20 -2.58
C VAL A 22 -19.23 0.70 -2.69
N ALA A 23 -19.53 0.21 -3.90
CA ALA A 23 -19.82 -1.20 -4.12
C ALA A 23 -18.60 -2.10 -3.82
N VAL A 24 -17.39 -1.62 -4.17
CA VAL A 24 -16.11 -2.26 -3.85
C VAL A 24 -15.86 -2.28 -2.36
N GLU A 25 -16.01 -1.15 -1.67
CA GLU A 25 -15.85 -1.05 -0.21
C GLU A 25 -16.81 -1.98 0.53
N ALA A 26 -18.06 -2.09 0.06
CA ALA A 26 -19.06 -2.99 0.61
C ALA A 26 -18.80 -4.48 0.29
N GLY A 27 -17.86 -4.80 -0.60
CA GLY A 27 -17.53 -6.18 -0.96
C GLY A 27 -18.54 -6.88 -1.89
N ASN A 28 -19.44 -6.14 -2.55
CA ASN A 28 -20.58 -6.71 -3.26
C ASN A 28 -20.27 -7.03 -4.74
N LEU A 29 -19.69 -8.21 -4.98
CA LEU A 29 -19.28 -8.69 -6.31
C LEU A 29 -20.38 -8.61 -7.40
N PRO A 30 -21.63 -9.07 -7.16
CA PRO A 30 -22.70 -8.94 -8.16
C PRO A 30 -22.95 -7.50 -8.61
N ILE A 31 -22.97 -6.55 -7.67
CA ILE A 31 -23.19 -5.13 -7.99
C ILE A 31 -21.99 -4.58 -8.77
N ILE A 32 -20.76 -4.93 -8.36
CA ILE A 32 -19.54 -4.52 -9.06
C ILE A 32 -19.56 -4.98 -10.51
N GLN A 33 -19.90 -6.26 -10.76
CA GLN A 33 -20.01 -6.79 -12.13
C GLN A 33 -21.07 -6.06 -12.96
N GLN A 34 -22.22 -5.72 -12.36
CA GLN A 34 -23.24 -4.94 -13.06
C GLN A 34 -22.77 -3.52 -13.39
N LEU A 35 -22.06 -2.85 -12.47
CA LEU A 35 -21.52 -1.51 -12.71
C LEU A 35 -20.42 -1.51 -13.77
N ILE A 36 -19.56 -2.53 -13.79
CA ILE A 36 -18.56 -2.72 -14.85
C ILE A 36 -19.23 -2.96 -16.21
N ASN A 37 -20.25 -3.82 -16.27
CA ASN A 37 -21.03 -4.05 -17.49
C ASN A 37 -21.76 -2.80 -17.98
N ALA A 38 -22.13 -1.90 -17.06
CA ALA A 38 -22.73 -0.61 -17.37
C ALA A 38 -21.71 0.49 -17.70
N GLN A 39 -20.42 0.14 -17.85
CA GLN A 39 -19.32 1.05 -18.19
C GLN A 39 -19.11 2.17 -17.15
N ALA A 40 -19.27 1.86 -15.86
CA ALA A 40 -18.89 2.77 -14.79
C ALA A 40 -17.40 3.15 -14.88
N SER A 41 -17.07 4.40 -14.55
CA SER A 41 -15.68 4.88 -14.57
C SER A 41 -14.87 4.20 -13.47
N ARG A 42 -13.77 3.55 -13.86
CA ARG A 42 -12.79 2.92 -12.95
C ARG A 42 -11.67 3.88 -12.53
N GLU A 43 -11.57 5.03 -13.19
CA GLU A 43 -10.52 6.04 -12.98
C GLU A 43 -10.93 7.13 -11.99
N HIS A 44 -12.15 7.05 -11.45
CA HIS A 44 -12.65 8.01 -10.49
C HIS A 44 -11.76 8.06 -9.23
N LEU A 45 -11.51 9.27 -8.74
CA LEU A 45 -10.74 9.55 -7.54
C LEU A 45 -11.64 10.19 -6.48
N ASP A 46 -11.55 9.71 -5.24
CA ASP A 46 -12.16 10.39 -4.08
C ASP A 46 -11.34 11.64 -3.70
N TRP A 47 -11.75 12.36 -2.65
CA TRP A 47 -11.00 13.54 -2.17
C TRP A 47 -9.62 13.19 -1.58
N ASN A 48 -9.36 11.93 -1.28
CA ASN A 48 -8.06 11.43 -0.85
C ASN A 48 -7.25 10.83 -2.00
N ALA A 49 -7.65 11.04 -3.26
CA ALA A 49 -7.03 10.46 -4.44
C ALA A 49 -6.95 8.91 -4.42
N ASN A 50 -7.86 8.25 -3.70
CA ASN A 50 -8.00 6.79 -3.73
C ASN A 50 -8.68 6.35 -5.04
N THR A 51 -8.00 5.49 -5.77
CA THR A 51 -8.58 4.74 -6.90
C THR A 51 -9.45 3.59 -6.42
N VAL A 52 -10.25 3.00 -7.32
CA VAL A 52 -11.02 1.78 -7.03
C VAL A 52 -10.15 0.63 -6.48
N TYR A 53 -8.89 0.54 -6.89
CA TYR A 53 -7.95 -0.49 -6.39
C TYR A 53 -7.52 -0.26 -4.94
N HIS A 54 -7.49 0.99 -4.44
CA HIS A 54 -7.20 1.26 -3.03
C HIS A 54 -8.29 0.68 -2.12
N TYR A 55 -9.55 0.80 -2.53
CA TYR A 55 -10.67 0.17 -1.82
C TYR A 55 -10.60 -1.36 -1.95
N ALA A 56 -10.37 -1.87 -3.16
CA ALA A 56 -10.29 -3.31 -3.40
C ALA A 56 -9.17 -3.98 -2.57
N ALA A 57 -8.03 -3.31 -2.41
CA ALA A 57 -6.89 -3.77 -1.60
C ALA A 57 -7.25 -4.03 -0.12
N ALA A 58 -8.25 -3.34 0.42
CA ALA A 58 -8.71 -3.52 1.79
C ALA A 58 -9.78 -4.63 1.94
N THR A 59 -10.20 -5.26 0.84
CA THR A 59 -11.34 -6.21 0.80
C THR A 59 -10.91 -7.65 0.51
N ASN A 60 -11.18 -8.17 -0.68
CA ASN A 60 -10.88 -9.53 -1.13
C ASN A 60 -10.24 -9.58 -2.52
N LYS A 61 -9.66 -10.74 -2.88
CA LYS A 61 -8.96 -10.94 -4.15
C LYS A 61 -9.89 -11.04 -5.35
N GLU A 62 -11.12 -11.53 -5.15
CA GLU A 62 -12.10 -11.72 -6.21
C GLU A 62 -12.50 -10.38 -6.82
N ILE A 63 -12.63 -9.32 -6.00
CA ILE A 63 -12.91 -7.97 -6.49
C ILE A 63 -11.75 -7.42 -7.31
N ILE A 64 -10.50 -7.66 -6.88
CA ILE A 64 -9.31 -7.23 -7.62
C ILE A 64 -9.30 -7.87 -9.02
N PHE A 65 -9.58 -9.18 -9.10
CA PHE A 65 -9.68 -9.86 -10.40
C PHE A 65 -10.87 -9.39 -11.23
N ALA A 66 -12.00 -9.04 -10.61
CA ALA A 66 -13.16 -8.51 -11.31
C ALA A 66 -12.89 -7.12 -11.92
N LEU A 67 -12.05 -6.30 -11.28
CA LEU A 67 -11.65 -4.99 -11.79
C LEU A 67 -10.67 -5.07 -12.97
N GLY A 68 -9.89 -6.16 -13.03
CA GLY A 68 -8.98 -6.50 -14.13
C GLY A 68 -7.61 -5.82 -14.05
N SER A 69 -6.83 -5.94 -15.11
CA SER A 69 -5.50 -5.29 -15.28
C SER A 69 -5.50 -4.17 -16.34
N ASP A 70 -6.68 -3.80 -16.85
CA ASP A 70 -6.82 -2.94 -18.04
C ASP A 70 -6.34 -1.49 -17.82
N LEU A 71 -6.01 -1.11 -16.58
CA LEU A 71 -5.68 0.27 -16.19
C LEU A 71 -4.41 0.30 -15.32
N PRO A 72 -3.21 0.11 -15.91
CA PRO A 72 -1.95 0.06 -15.17
C PRO A 72 -1.64 1.38 -14.43
N GLU A 73 -2.07 2.53 -14.96
CA GLU A 73 -1.91 3.82 -14.29
C GLU A 73 -2.67 3.87 -12.96
N THR A 74 -3.92 3.37 -12.93
CA THR A 74 -4.75 3.36 -11.71
C THR A 74 -4.29 2.34 -10.66
N LEU A 75 -3.63 1.27 -11.11
CA LEU A 75 -3.12 0.19 -10.25
C LEU A 75 -1.89 0.63 -9.45
N ASN A 76 -1.07 1.51 -10.04
CA ASN A 76 0.15 2.04 -9.43
C ASN A 76 0.01 3.51 -8.97
N SER A 77 -1.19 4.08 -9.07
CA SER A 77 -1.50 5.43 -8.59
C SER A 77 -1.29 5.52 -7.09
N ARG A 78 -0.77 6.66 -6.63
CA ARG A 78 -0.59 6.97 -5.22
C ARG A 78 -1.74 7.82 -4.72
N ASN A 79 -2.32 7.48 -3.57
CA ASN A 79 -3.30 8.31 -2.90
C ASN A 79 -2.66 9.55 -2.23
N SER A 80 -3.46 10.39 -1.58
CA SER A 80 -2.97 11.60 -0.86
C SER A 80 -2.01 11.28 0.29
N SER A 81 -2.01 10.04 0.79
CA SER A 81 -1.02 9.54 1.77
C SER A 81 0.24 8.97 1.09
N GLY A 82 0.31 9.01 -0.24
CA GLY A 82 1.38 8.49 -1.08
C GLY A 82 1.43 6.97 -1.21
N GLN A 83 0.40 6.26 -0.75
CA GLN A 83 0.32 4.81 -0.79
C GLN A 83 -0.20 4.36 -2.15
N THR A 84 0.33 3.26 -2.69
CA THR A 84 -0.32 2.54 -3.79
C THR A 84 -1.33 1.52 -3.23
N PRO A 85 -2.25 0.96 -4.03
CA PRO A 85 -3.12 -0.13 -3.61
C PRO A 85 -2.37 -1.29 -2.93
N LEU A 86 -1.18 -1.62 -3.42
CA LEU A 86 -0.34 -2.68 -2.84
C LEU A 86 0.12 -2.36 -1.41
N HIS A 87 0.43 -1.09 -1.12
CA HIS A 87 0.75 -0.65 0.24
C HIS A 87 -0.43 -0.80 1.18
N VAL A 88 -1.64 -0.45 0.72
CA VAL A 88 -2.86 -0.61 1.51
C VAL A 88 -3.12 -2.09 1.82
N ALA A 89 -2.95 -2.99 0.86
CA ALA A 89 -3.12 -4.43 1.07
C ALA A 89 -2.10 -4.99 2.11
N CYS A 90 -0.85 -4.54 2.05
CA CYS A 90 0.18 -4.92 3.03
C CYS A 90 -0.15 -4.37 4.43
N GLN A 91 -0.61 -3.13 4.52
CA GLN A 91 -0.99 -2.50 5.80
C GLN A 91 -2.19 -3.20 6.44
N LYS A 92 -3.18 -3.63 5.63
CA LYS A 92 -4.40 -4.31 6.10
C LYS A 92 -4.20 -5.81 6.34
N ASP A 93 -2.97 -6.32 6.18
CA ASP A 93 -2.61 -7.73 6.35
C ASP A 93 -3.47 -8.68 5.49
N LYS A 94 -3.58 -8.36 4.19
CA LYS A 94 -4.36 -9.12 3.22
C LYS A 94 -3.44 -9.82 2.20
N PRO A 95 -2.81 -10.96 2.55
CA PRO A 95 -1.85 -11.64 1.67
C PRO A 95 -2.48 -12.09 0.35
N ASP A 96 -3.76 -12.51 0.37
CA ASP A 96 -4.52 -12.84 -0.84
C ASP A 96 -4.66 -11.65 -1.80
N CYS A 97 -4.95 -10.46 -1.27
CA CYS A 97 -5.04 -9.23 -2.07
C CYS A 97 -3.68 -8.79 -2.59
N VAL A 98 -2.62 -8.93 -1.79
CA VAL A 98 -1.24 -8.67 -2.23
C VAL A 98 -0.89 -9.55 -3.43
N LYS A 99 -1.14 -10.86 -3.33
CA LYS A 99 -0.90 -11.80 -4.44
C LYS A 99 -1.73 -11.43 -5.67
N ALA A 100 -3.01 -11.12 -5.49
CA ALA A 100 -3.89 -10.74 -6.59
C ALA A 100 -3.43 -9.46 -7.30
N LEU A 101 -3.07 -8.41 -6.55
CA LEU A 101 -2.54 -7.15 -7.09
C LEU A 101 -1.24 -7.39 -7.88
N LEU A 102 -0.33 -8.22 -7.37
CA LEU A 102 0.90 -8.58 -8.06
C LEU A 102 0.62 -9.38 -9.34
N MET A 103 -0.34 -10.32 -9.31
CA MET A 103 -0.74 -11.09 -10.49
C MET A 103 -1.33 -10.22 -11.61
N ILE A 104 -2.06 -9.14 -11.27
CA ILE A 104 -2.59 -8.21 -12.26
C ILE A 104 -1.57 -7.15 -12.73
N GLY A 105 -0.33 -7.20 -12.22
CA GLY A 105 0.79 -6.36 -12.68
C GLY A 105 1.09 -5.13 -11.82
N ALA A 106 0.74 -5.14 -10.53
CA ALA A 106 1.11 -4.05 -9.61
C ALA A 106 2.63 -4.02 -9.41
N ASP A 107 3.21 -2.83 -9.39
CA ASP A 107 4.64 -2.66 -9.17
C ASP A 107 4.98 -2.81 -7.68
N VAL A 108 5.80 -3.83 -7.38
CA VAL A 108 6.24 -4.19 -6.03
C VAL A 108 7.33 -3.27 -5.48
N ASN A 109 8.01 -2.50 -6.33
CA ASN A 109 9.16 -1.67 -5.94
C ASN A 109 8.80 -0.19 -5.81
N MET A 110 7.54 0.18 -6.08
CA MET A 110 7.07 1.56 -5.87
C MET A 110 7.14 1.92 -4.39
N SER A 111 7.87 2.98 -4.04
CA SER A 111 7.88 3.52 -2.68
C SER A 111 6.60 4.29 -2.37
N ALA A 112 6.13 4.23 -1.12
CA ALA A 112 5.11 5.13 -0.59
C ALA A 112 5.68 6.55 -0.51
N THR A 113 5.02 7.51 -1.17
CA THR A 113 5.44 8.90 -1.41
C THR A 113 6.74 9.06 -2.20
N GLU A 114 6.82 10.13 -3.01
CA GLU A 114 8.06 10.87 -3.16
C GLU A 114 8.02 12.00 -2.12
N SER A 115 9.07 12.13 -1.33
CA SER A 115 9.33 13.35 -0.58
C SER A 115 9.11 14.54 -1.51
N THR A 116 8.22 15.47 -1.18
CA THR A 116 8.16 16.72 -1.93
C THR A 116 9.46 17.49 -1.73
N ARG A 117 10.32 17.41 -2.73
CA ARG A 117 10.40 18.48 -3.74
C ARG A 117 10.20 17.84 -5.11
N ASN A 118 9.00 17.36 -5.43
CA ASN A 118 8.04 18.11 -6.25
C ASN A 118 6.74 17.30 -6.38
N CYS A 119 5.62 17.80 -5.86
CA CYS A 119 4.31 17.27 -6.23
C CYS A 119 3.80 17.99 -7.49
N PRO A 120 3.16 17.30 -8.45
CA PRO A 120 2.41 17.95 -9.52
C PRO A 120 1.32 18.88 -8.95
N SER A 121 1.17 20.04 -9.58
CA SER A 121 0.58 21.29 -9.08
C SER A 121 -0.95 21.31 -8.94
N TYR A 122 -1.57 20.31 -8.30
CA TYR A 122 -3.01 20.39 -8.00
C TYR A 122 -3.40 19.85 -6.63
N VAL A 123 -2.67 18.86 -6.10
CA VAL A 123 -2.95 18.26 -4.77
C VAL A 123 -2.22 19.00 -3.63
N GLY A 124 -1.09 19.65 -3.94
CA GLY A 124 -0.26 20.36 -2.95
C GLY A 124 -0.92 21.58 -2.32
N ASP A 125 -1.69 22.34 -3.10
CA ASP A 125 -2.37 23.55 -2.60
C ASP A 125 -3.56 23.22 -1.69
N TYR A 126 -4.21 22.07 -1.89
CA TYR A 126 -5.35 21.64 -1.08
C TYR A 126 -4.91 21.18 0.32
N LEU A 127 -3.80 20.43 0.40
CA LEU A 127 -3.23 19.94 1.67
C LEU A 127 -2.67 21.05 2.56
N ASN A 128 -2.32 22.21 1.98
CA ASN A 128 -1.84 23.38 2.73
C ASN A 128 -2.95 24.13 3.48
N THR A 129 -4.23 23.86 3.17
CA THR A 129 -5.36 24.67 3.67
C THR A 129 -6.11 24.08 4.87
N LYS A 130 -5.80 22.87 5.35
CA LYS A 130 -6.40 22.29 6.56
C LYS A 130 -5.42 21.39 7.34
N PRO A 131 -4.92 21.83 8.51
CA PRO A 131 -4.12 20.98 9.37
C PRO A 131 -5.06 20.29 10.39
N ASN A 132 -5.56 19.10 10.07
CA ASN A 132 -6.26 18.27 11.06
C ASN A 132 -5.55 16.92 11.23
N SER A 133 -4.75 16.87 12.30
CA SER A 133 -4.41 15.70 13.12
C SER A 133 -4.37 14.34 12.43
N LEU A 134 -3.34 14.10 11.61
CA LEU A 134 -2.96 12.78 11.10
C LEU A 134 -2.16 12.05 12.19
N LEU A 135 -2.79 11.13 12.92
CA LEU A 135 -2.07 10.08 13.63
C LEU A 135 -1.59 9.04 12.60
N ALA A 136 -0.53 9.38 11.88
CA ALA A 136 0.22 8.51 11.00
C ALA A 136 1.66 8.40 11.51
N GLU A 137 1.81 7.92 12.75
CA GLU A 137 3.14 7.72 13.36
C GLU A 137 4.01 6.74 12.57
N ASP A 138 3.41 5.95 11.66
CA ASP A 138 4.10 4.96 10.84
C ASP A 138 4.51 5.42 9.43
N MET A 139 4.08 6.59 8.93
CA MET A 139 4.29 6.98 7.51
C MET A 139 5.28 8.13 7.28
N LYS A 140 6.07 8.52 8.30
CA LYS A 140 7.03 9.63 8.18
C LYS A 140 8.22 9.34 7.27
N PHE A 141 8.52 8.07 6.98
CA PHE A 141 9.82 7.64 6.47
C PHE A 141 9.81 6.98 5.09
N GLY A 142 8.68 6.93 4.37
CA GLY A 142 8.58 6.26 3.06
C GLY A 142 8.92 4.77 3.07
N GLY A 143 9.08 4.16 1.90
CA GLY A 143 9.53 2.76 1.77
C GLY A 143 8.65 1.91 0.85
N THR A 144 9.20 0.79 0.39
CA THR A 144 8.52 -0.22 -0.45
C THR A 144 7.44 -0.99 0.32
N PRO A 145 6.50 -1.68 -0.35
CA PRO A 145 5.52 -2.57 0.28
C PRO A 145 6.11 -3.54 1.32
N LEU A 146 7.36 -3.99 1.10
CA LEU A 146 8.08 -4.87 2.02
C LEU A 146 8.29 -4.23 3.41
N HIS A 147 8.55 -2.92 3.49
CA HIS A 147 8.71 -2.19 4.76
C HIS A 147 7.42 -2.19 5.61
N TRP A 148 6.27 -2.38 4.97
CA TRP A 148 4.96 -2.31 5.60
C TRP A 148 4.32 -3.67 5.84
N SER A 149 5.01 -4.74 5.51
CA SER A 149 4.52 -6.10 5.69
C SER A 149 4.28 -6.42 7.16
N SER A 150 3.09 -6.95 7.48
CA SER A 150 2.69 -7.24 8.86
C SER A 150 2.89 -8.70 9.27
N SER A 151 2.91 -9.61 8.30
CA SER A 151 2.98 -11.06 8.51
C SER A 151 4.06 -11.70 7.62
N ARG A 152 4.52 -12.88 8.04
CA ARG A 152 5.49 -13.69 7.29
C ARG A 152 4.96 -14.06 5.91
N GLU A 153 3.65 -14.29 5.79
CA GLU A 153 2.96 -14.66 4.56
C GLU A 153 3.02 -13.53 3.52
N VAL A 154 2.81 -12.28 3.96
CA VAL A 154 2.94 -11.10 3.08
C VAL A 154 4.40 -10.91 2.65
N VAL A 155 5.36 -11.06 3.57
CA VAL A 155 6.79 -10.99 3.26
C VAL A 155 7.18 -12.02 2.20
N ASN A 156 6.81 -13.30 2.39
CA ASN A 156 7.11 -14.35 1.43
C ASN A 156 6.46 -14.08 0.07
N ALA A 157 5.20 -13.64 0.04
CA ALA A 157 4.50 -13.33 -1.20
C ALA A 157 5.18 -12.20 -2.01
N LEU A 158 5.73 -11.19 -1.32
CA LEU A 158 6.48 -10.10 -1.98
C LEU A 158 7.83 -10.60 -2.50
N ILE A 159 8.56 -11.39 -1.72
CA ILE A 159 9.87 -11.94 -2.11
C ILE A 159 9.76 -12.88 -3.32
N GLU A 160 8.73 -13.74 -3.34
CA GLU A 160 8.44 -14.64 -4.46
C GLU A 160 8.18 -13.89 -5.79
N MET A 161 7.83 -12.60 -5.73
CA MET A 161 7.51 -11.74 -6.87
C MET A 161 8.63 -10.74 -7.19
N ASN A 162 9.89 -11.12 -6.94
CA ASN A 162 11.08 -10.32 -7.27
C ASN A 162 11.13 -8.93 -6.61
N CYS A 163 10.59 -8.79 -5.40
CA CYS A 163 10.76 -7.58 -4.60
C CYS A 163 12.23 -7.34 -4.25
N ASP A 164 12.67 -6.08 -4.29
CA ASP A 164 13.98 -5.68 -3.76
C ASP A 164 13.97 -5.74 -2.23
N ILE A 165 14.63 -6.77 -1.68
CA ILE A 165 14.72 -7.07 -0.25
C ILE A 165 15.54 -6.01 0.49
N ASP A 166 16.55 -5.46 -0.18
CA ASP A 166 17.51 -4.52 0.39
C ASP A 166 17.14 -3.06 0.08
N ALA A 167 15.96 -2.83 -0.50
CA ALA A 167 15.42 -1.50 -0.69
C ALA A 167 15.41 -0.73 0.65
N VAL A 168 15.81 0.54 0.58
CA VAL A 168 15.84 1.44 1.74
C VAL A 168 14.72 2.46 1.67
N ASN A 169 14.20 2.81 2.84
CA ASN A 169 13.29 3.93 2.99
C ASN A 169 14.06 5.28 3.13
N PHE A 170 13.36 6.37 3.41
CA PHE A 170 13.96 7.71 3.51
C PHE A 170 14.94 7.88 4.69
N ASP A 171 14.83 7.04 5.73
CA ASP A 171 15.80 7.01 6.83
C ASP A 171 17.03 6.13 6.50
N GLY A 172 17.14 5.61 5.28
CA GLY A 172 18.14 4.61 4.93
C GLY A 172 17.88 3.24 5.56
N ARG A 173 16.68 3.00 6.11
CA ARG A 173 16.34 1.74 6.77
C ARG A 173 15.80 0.77 5.76
N THR A 174 16.33 -0.46 5.77
CA THR A 174 15.74 -1.59 5.03
C THR A 174 14.51 -2.15 5.75
N ALA A 175 13.75 -3.01 5.05
CA ALA A 175 12.63 -3.74 5.66
C ALA A 175 13.06 -4.49 6.94
N LEU A 176 14.28 -5.05 6.97
CA LEU A 176 14.84 -5.75 8.13
C LEU A 176 14.97 -4.83 9.36
N HIS A 177 15.43 -3.60 9.20
CA HIS A 177 15.48 -2.61 10.29
C HIS A 177 14.08 -2.38 10.88
N ILE A 178 13.07 -2.19 10.02
CA ILE A 178 11.71 -1.93 10.44
C ILE A 178 11.10 -3.13 11.18
N MET A 179 11.30 -4.36 10.69
CA MET A 179 10.78 -5.56 11.34
C MET A 179 11.42 -5.79 12.72
N VAL A 180 12.71 -5.51 12.86
CA VAL A 180 13.41 -5.55 14.16
C VAL A 180 12.87 -4.48 15.11
N MET A 181 12.72 -3.23 14.64
CA MET A 181 12.17 -2.13 15.46
C MET A 181 10.75 -2.42 15.95
N ARG A 182 9.94 -3.11 15.13
CA ARG A 182 8.57 -3.52 15.45
C ARG A 182 8.48 -4.86 16.18
N LYS A 183 9.60 -5.52 16.47
CA LYS A 183 9.68 -6.84 17.14
C LYS A 183 8.91 -7.95 16.41
N ARG A 184 8.85 -7.90 15.08
CA ARG A 184 8.17 -8.89 14.23
C ARG A 184 9.09 -10.06 13.89
N LEU A 185 9.35 -10.93 14.88
CA LEU A 185 10.35 -12.02 14.79
C LEU A 185 10.13 -12.92 13.57
N GLU A 186 8.89 -13.31 13.27
CA GLU A 186 8.59 -14.20 12.15
C GLU A 186 8.93 -13.58 10.78
N CYS A 187 8.72 -12.26 10.65
CA CYS A 187 9.10 -11.49 9.46
C CYS A 187 10.63 -11.34 9.36
N VAL A 188 11.32 -11.14 10.50
CA VAL A 188 12.79 -11.10 10.57
C VAL A 188 13.37 -12.43 10.11
N VAL A 189 12.87 -13.55 10.65
CA VAL A 189 13.30 -14.90 10.24
C VAL A 189 13.03 -15.12 8.75
N ALA A 190 11.88 -14.69 8.23
CA ALA A 190 11.57 -14.82 6.80
C ALA A 190 12.57 -14.04 5.93
N LEU A 191 12.83 -12.77 6.24
CA LEU A 191 13.80 -11.93 5.50
C LEU A 191 15.21 -12.52 5.54
N LEU A 192 15.68 -12.98 6.71
CA LEU A 192 16.99 -13.63 6.85
C LEU A 192 17.06 -14.96 6.10
N SER A 193 15.98 -15.74 6.07
CA SER A 193 15.93 -17.00 5.29
C SER A 193 16.10 -16.76 3.79
N HIS A 194 15.72 -15.57 3.31
CA HIS A 194 15.86 -15.13 1.92
C HIS A 194 17.11 -14.27 1.69
N MET A 195 18.11 -14.35 2.58
CA MET A 195 19.42 -13.69 2.47
C MET A 195 19.37 -12.15 2.48
N ALA A 196 18.42 -11.53 3.19
CA ALA A 196 18.41 -10.08 3.41
C ALA A 196 19.73 -9.58 4.02
N SER A 197 20.23 -8.43 3.55
CA SER A 197 21.50 -7.90 4.03
C SER A 197 21.38 -7.32 5.46
N VAL A 198 22.17 -7.89 6.38
CA VAL A 198 22.24 -7.47 7.79
C VAL A 198 23.24 -6.36 8.05
N ASN A 199 24.05 -6.00 7.05
CA ASN A 199 25.16 -5.06 7.17
C ASN A 199 24.82 -3.65 6.67
N ILE A 200 23.64 -3.46 6.06
CA ILE A 200 23.18 -2.13 5.64
C ILE A 200 22.96 -1.29 6.90
N VAL A 201 23.43 -0.05 6.87
CA VAL A 201 23.27 0.92 7.96
C VAL A 201 22.20 1.93 7.63
N ASP A 202 21.43 2.34 8.64
CA ASP A 202 20.52 3.47 8.53
C ASP A 202 21.27 4.81 8.49
N SER A 203 20.52 5.90 8.32
CA SER A 203 21.02 7.29 8.32
C SER A 203 21.73 7.71 9.61
N GLU A 204 21.51 7.00 10.73
CA GLU A 204 22.23 7.19 11.99
C GLU A 204 23.48 6.30 12.09
N GLY A 205 23.78 5.49 11.07
CA GLY A 205 24.88 4.54 11.05
C GLY A 205 24.61 3.22 11.79
N ASN A 206 23.35 2.94 12.16
CA ASN A 206 22.99 1.72 12.87
C ASN A 206 22.64 0.60 11.89
N THR A 207 23.17 -0.60 12.11
CA THR A 207 22.66 -1.82 11.45
C THR A 207 21.37 -2.31 12.13
N PRO A 208 20.62 -3.26 11.54
CA PRO A 208 19.43 -3.84 12.20
C PRO A 208 19.77 -4.40 13.58
N LEU A 209 20.97 -5.00 13.74
CA LEU A 209 21.42 -5.54 15.01
C LEU A 209 21.68 -4.44 16.05
N HIS A 210 22.28 -3.31 15.66
CA HIS A 210 22.44 -2.17 16.56
C HIS A 210 21.08 -1.66 17.07
N LEU A 211 20.07 -1.60 16.20
CA LEU A 211 18.71 -1.21 16.60
C LEU A 211 18.05 -2.25 17.51
N ALA A 212 18.27 -3.55 17.29
CA ALA A 212 17.78 -4.62 18.16
C ALA A 212 18.26 -4.43 19.60
N VAL A 213 19.56 -4.16 19.77
CA VAL A 213 20.19 -3.94 21.08
C VAL A 213 19.70 -2.63 21.71
N LYS A 214 19.70 -1.52 20.94
CA LYS A 214 19.33 -0.17 21.43
C LYS A 214 17.88 -0.07 21.91
N LYS A 215 16.93 -0.73 21.23
CA LYS A 215 15.49 -0.71 21.58
C LYS A 215 15.08 -1.73 22.64
N GLY A 216 16.02 -2.43 23.28
CA GLY A 216 15.72 -3.47 24.27
C GLY A 216 15.02 -4.67 23.66
N GLY A 217 15.37 -5.01 22.41
CA GLY A 217 14.84 -6.13 21.65
C GLY A 217 15.38 -7.47 22.17
N THR A 218 14.44 -8.38 22.40
CA THR A 218 14.52 -9.73 22.93
C THR A 218 15.79 -10.49 22.54
N LEU A 219 16.39 -11.21 23.50
CA LEU A 219 17.56 -12.10 23.33
C LEU A 219 17.47 -13.00 22.09
N SER A 220 16.25 -13.35 21.67
CA SER A 220 15.91 -14.19 20.52
C SER A 220 16.14 -13.59 19.12
N ILE A 221 16.44 -12.29 18.98
CA ILE A 221 16.89 -11.70 17.69
C ILE A 221 18.41 -11.78 17.54
N VAL A 222 19.13 -11.85 18.67
CA VAL A 222 20.60 -11.77 18.74
C VAL A 222 21.25 -13.16 18.81
N GLN A 223 20.49 -14.18 19.20
CA GLN A 223 20.90 -15.60 19.21
C GLN A 223 20.62 -16.28 17.88
#